data_AF-A0A142X1R3-F1
#
_entry.id   AF-A0A142X1R3-F1
#
_cell.length_a   1.000
_cell.length_b   1.000
_cell.length_c   1.000
_cell.angle_alpha   90.00
_cell.angle_beta   90.00
_cell.angle_gamma   90.00
#
_symmetry.space_group_name_H-M   'P 1'
#
loop_
_entity.id
_entity.type
_entity.pdbx_description
1 polymer ?
#
loop_
_entity_poly.entity_id
_entity_poly.type
_entity_poly.pdbx_seq_one_letter_code
_entity_poly.pdbx_strand_id
1 'polypeptide(L)'
;MIDVRASRLDPPHRSLWRVAPFALALGVIAAARVEAEETAEAAGKRLDFMKRSVGEYVVTPAEGEKPADLIAEPLLRWNNPVSNVPDGTIFLWKDARSQPVAIVQVFILGNTKDLWLHEFQSLTTSPLSVKQGTATTWNPRRGGITYKPLADAPAPAETKTARLTQMRQIAKRFQFQDDFEGKSRWELRLMTTPLYRYGSDEGDVVDGAIFAYAHGTDPEGLLLLEARRSDKGGALEWHHALAPMTGYALTAKDRDQEVWSIGWRQPPYDLNEPFACIEYHPRP
;
A
#
# COMPACT_ATOMS: atom_id res chain seq x y z
N MET A 1 58.87 66.67 -24.86
CA MET A 1 59.17 67.12 -26.23
C MET A 1 58.64 66.02 -27.15
N ILE A 2 57.75 66.38 -28.09
CA ILE A 2 57.13 65.54 -29.14
C ILE A 2 56.06 64.56 -28.57
N ASP A 3 54.76 64.85 -28.51
CA ASP A 3 53.75 65.25 -29.53
C ASP A 3 53.68 64.31 -30.73
N VAL A 4 52.56 63.58 -30.89
CA VAL A 4 51.74 63.59 -32.12
C VAL A 4 50.35 63.03 -31.77
N ARG A 5 49.35 63.89 -31.92
CA ARG A 5 47.92 63.53 -32.03
C ARG A 5 47.56 63.19 -33.49
N ALA A 6 46.53 62.36 -33.59
CA ALA A 6 45.47 62.32 -34.61
C ALA A 6 45.70 61.51 -35.91
N SER A 7 44.82 60.51 -36.09
CA SER A 7 43.92 60.50 -37.24
C SER A 7 42.65 59.72 -36.93
N ARG A 8 41.51 60.35 -37.23
CA ARG A 8 40.16 59.75 -37.24
C ARG A 8 40.02 58.92 -38.50
N LEU A 9 39.45 57.72 -38.38
CA LEU A 9 38.83 56.97 -39.46
C LEU A 9 37.51 56.39 -38.94
N ASP A 10 36.40 56.88 -39.46
CA ASP A 10 35.10 56.23 -39.35
C ASP A 10 35.04 55.01 -40.28
N PRO A 11 34.36 53.93 -39.89
CA PRO A 11 33.78 52.99 -40.84
C PRO A 11 32.24 52.89 -40.71
N PRO A 12 31.57 52.29 -41.70
CA PRO A 12 30.24 52.68 -42.13
C PRO A 12 29.09 51.91 -41.45
N HIS A 13 27.90 52.49 -41.54
CA HIS A 13 26.61 51.82 -41.31
C HIS A 13 26.52 50.47 -42.04
N ARG A 14 26.27 49.39 -41.29
CA ARG A 14 25.58 48.18 -41.77
C ARG A 14 24.61 47.65 -40.70
N SER A 15 23.39 47.38 -41.14
CA SER A 15 22.26 46.91 -40.36
C SER A 15 22.28 45.39 -40.12
N LEU A 16 21.53 44.97 -39.09
CA LEU A 16 21.05 43.60 -38.78
C LEU A 16 22.20 42.63 -38.40
N TRP A 17 22.16 41.87 -37.30
CA TRP A 17 21.20 40.81 -36.96
C TRP A 17 20.93 40.77 -35.45
N ARG A 18 19.66 40.85 -35.05
CA ARG A 18 19.19 40.28 -33.78
C ARG A 18 18.77 38.84 -34.08
N VAL A 19 19.57 37.85 -33.69
CA VAL A 19 19.12 36.45 -33.65
C VAL A 19 18.64 36.17 -32.22
N ALA A 20 17.37 35.80 -32.13
CA ALA A 20 16.62 35.63 -30.89
C ALA A 20 17.14 34.46 -30.02
N PRO A 21 17.12 34.57 -28.69
CA PRO A 21 17.34 33.45 -27.78
C PRO A 21 16.03 32.69 -27.48
N PHE A 22 15.10 32.59 -28.43
CA PHE A 22 13.76 32.04 -28.18
C PHE A 22 13.56 30.58 -28.61
N ALA A 23 14.54 29.95 -29.27
CA ALA A 23 14.40 28.57 -29.74
C ALA A 23 14.78 27.50 -28.70
N LEU A 24 15.57 27.84 -27.67
CA LEU A 24 16.04 26.84 -26.68
C LEU A 24 14.99 26.55 -25.60
N ALA A 25 14.17 27.54 -25.21
CA ALA A 25 13.16 27.36 -24.17
C ALA A 25 11.96 26.50 -24.62
N LEU A 26 11.59 26.54 -25.90
CA LEU A 26 10.48 25.73 -26.44
C LEU A 26 10.86 24.24 -26.60
N GLY A 27 12.11 23.94 -26.97
CA GLY A 27 12.58 22.56 -27.11
C GLY A 27 12.65 21.79 -25.79
N VAL A 28 13.07 22.46 -24.70
CA VAL A 28 13.13 21.87 -23.35
C VAL A 28 11.72 21.57 -22.81
N ILE A 29 10.76 22.47 -23.04
CA ILE A 29 9.37 22.27 -22.60
C ILE A 29 8.69 21.13 -23.39
N ALA A 30 8.96 21.02 -24.69
CA ALA A 30 8.42 19.94 -25.52
C ALA A 30 9.00 18.57 -25.13
N ALA A 31 10.32 18.47 -24.89
CA ALA A 31 10.96 17.22 -24.47
C ALA A 31 10.46 16.75 -23.09
N ALA A 32 10.38 17.66 -22.11
CA ALA A 32 9.86 17.34 -20.78
C ALA A 32 8.38 16.89 -20.82
N ARG A 33 7.60 17.42 -21.77
CA ARG A 33 6.21 17.01 -21.97
C ARG A 33 6.09 15.62 -22.59
N VAL A 34 6.91 15.30 -23.60
CA VAL A 34 6.94 13.96 -24.22
C VAL A 34 7.40 12.92 -23.20
N GLU A 35 8.44 13.21 -22.42
CA GLU A 35 8.93 12.32 -21.37
C GLU A 35 7.87 12.09 -20.27
N ALA A 36 7.16 13.14 -19.86
CA ALA A 36 6.06 13.03 -18.91
C ALA A 36 4.88 12.19 -19.45
N GLU A 37 4.57 12.32 -20.75
CA GLU A 37 3.51 11.57 -21.43
C GLU A 37 3.87 10.09 -21.58
N GLU A 38 5.09 9.78 -22.01
CA GLU A 38 5.63 8.40 -22.07
C GLU A 38 5.66 7.75 -20.68
N THR A 39 6.07 8.50 -19.65
CA THR A 39 6.08 8.04 -18.26
C THR A 39 4.66 7.76 -17.74
N ALA A 40 3.71 8.64 -18.06
CA ALA A 40 2.31 8.47 -17.69
C ALA A 40 1.65 7.29 -18.43
N GLU A 41 1.94 7.10 -19.71
CA GLU A 41 1.46 5.95 -20.49
C GLU A 41 2.01 4.63 -19.92
N ALA A 42 3.31 4.59 -19.60
CA ALA A 42 3.93 3.44 -18.95
C ALA A 42 3.30 3.17 -17.58
N ALA A 43 3.02 4.21 -16.78
CA ALA A 43 2.33 4.10 -15.51
C ALA A 43 0.88 3.61 -15.66
N GLY A 44 0.18 4.02 -16.71
CA GLY A 44 -1.16 3.51 -17.05
C GLY A 44 -1.14 2.02 -17.37
N LYS A 45 -0.23 1.60 -18.25
CA LYS A 45 -0.06 0.18 -18.62
C LYS A 45 0.29 -0.71 -17.43
N ARG A 46 1.14 -0.22 -16.51
CA ARG A 46 1.45 -0.93 -15.25
C ARG A 46 0.23 -1.07 -14.36
N LEU A 47 -0.59 -0.02 -14.21
CA LEU A 47 -1.82 -0.10 -13.43
C LEU A 47 -2.81 -1.10 -14.03
N ASP A 48 -3.01 -1.08 -15.34
CA ASP A 48 -3.87 -2.04 -16.03
C ASP A 48 -3.38 -3.48 -15.87
N PHE A 49 -2.06 -3.68 -15.88
CA PHE A 49 -1.46 -4.98 -15.59
C PHE A 49 -1.73 -5.43 -14.14
N MET A 50 -1.51 -4.56 -13.14
CA MET A 50 -1.77 -4.88 -11.73
C MET A 50 -3.25 -5.23 -11.51
N LYS A 51 -4.18 -4.49 -12.10
CA LYS A 51 -5.63 -4.77 -12.03
C LYS A 51 -5.98 -6.12 -12.65
N ARG A 52 -5.46 -6.42 -13.85
CA ARG A 52 -5.72 -7.68 -14.54
C ARG A 52 -5.14 -8.88 -13.80
N SER A 53 -3.88 -8.80 -13.36
CA SER A 53 -3.20 -9.90 -12.67
C SER A 53 -3.88 -10.26 -11.34
N VAL A 54 -4.34 -9.26 -10.57
CA VAL A 54 -5.11 -9.51 -9.33
C VAL A 54 -6.48 -10.10 -9.63
N GLY A 55 -7.11 -9.72 -10.75
CA GLY A 55 -8.38 -10.27 -11.20
C GLY A 55 -8.35 -11.76 -11.57
N GLU A 56 -7.15 -12.37 -11.69
CA GLU A 56 -7.02 -13.80 -11.97
C GLU A 56 -7.20 -14.70 -10.73
N TYR A 57 -7.18 -14.11 -9.54
CA TYR A 57 -7.30 -14.84 -8.28
C TYR A 57 -8.74 -14.95 -7.81
N VAL A 58 -9.13 -16.16 -7.43
CA VAL A 58 -10.39 -16.46 -6.75
C VAL A 58 -10.07 -16.78 -5.29
N VAL A 59 -10.48 -15.89 -4.39
CA VAL A 59 -10.25 -16.01 -2.93
C VAL A 59 -11.51 -16.54 -2.25
N THR A 60 -11.38 -17.58 -1.42
CA THR A 60 -12.49 -18.24 -0.72
C THR A 60 -12.20 -18.35 0.78
N PRO A 61 -12.93 -17.64 1.67
CA PRO A 61 -12.63 -17.47 3.11
C PRO A 61 -12.85 -18.71 4.01
N ALA A 62 -13.53 -19.74 3.51
CA ALA A 62 -13.67 -21.05 4.16
C ALA A 62 -14.20 -22.09 3.15
N GLU A 63 -14.01 -23.37 3.42
CA GLU A 63 -14.58 -24.43 2.58
C GLU A 63 -16.11 -24.40 2.61
N GLY A 64 -16.74 -24.38 1.43
CA GLY A 64 -18.21 -24.29 1.28
C GLY A 64 -18.77 -22.87 1.27
N GLU A 65 -17.95 -21.85 1.51
CA GLU A 65 -18.37 -20.45 1.35
C GLU A 65 -18.27 -19.98 -0.11
N LYS A 66 -19.01 -18.90 -0.41
CA LYS A 66 -18.90 -18.24 -1.71
C LYS A 66 -17.54 -17.54 -1.83
N PRO A 67 -16.98 -17.42 -3.05
CA PRO A 67 -15.81 -16.58 -3.28
C PRO A 67 -16.03 -15.15 -2.79
N ALA A 68 -14.99 -14.56 -2.22
CA ALA A 68 -14.96 -13.16 -1.82
C ALA A 68 -14.87 -12.25 -3.05
N ASP A 69 -15.50 -11.07 -2.96
CA ASP A 69 -15.50 -10.08 -4.04
C ASP A 69 -14.21 -9.26 -4.01
N LEU A 70 -13.51 -9.18 -5.14
CA LEU A 70 -12.41 -8.24 -5.33
C LEU A 70 -12.93 -6.80 -5.45
N ILE A 71 -12.34 -5.86 -4.71
CA ILE A 71 -12.48 -4.43 -4.99
C ILE A 71 -11.60 -4.11 -6.21
N ALA A 72 -12.23 -3.84 -7.35
CA ALA A 72 -11.54 -3.72 -8.64
C ALA A 72 -10.59 -2.52 -8.75
N GLU A 73 -10.83 -1.45 -7.99
CA GLU A 73 -9.91 -0.31 -7.92
C GLU A 73 -8.96 -0.47 -6.74
N PRO A 74 -7.66 -0.12 -6.90
CA PRO A 74 -6.71 -0.23 -5.81
C PRO A 74 -7.07 0.73 -4.67
N LEU A 75 -6.96 0.24 -3.44
CA LEU A 75 -7.15 1.03 -2.22
C LEU A 75 -6.02 2.06 -2.02
N LEU A 76 -4.84 1.73 -2.54
CA LEU A 76 -3.67 2.59 -2.53
C LEU A 76 -2.83 2.32 -3.77
N ARG A 77 -2.28 3.37 -4.36
CA ARG A 77 -1.15 3.29 -5.29
C ARG A 77 0.03 4.01 -4.66
N TRP A 78 1.20 3.39 -4.75
CA TRP A 78 2.40 3.84 -4.08
C TRP A 78 3.63 3.53 -4.93
N ASN A 79 4.76 4.11 -4.53
CA ASN A 79 6.10 3.74 -4.99
C ASN A 79 7.01 3.72 -3.76
N ASN A 80 8.21 3.16 -3.88
CA ASN A 80 9.19 3.18 -2.80
C ASN A 80 10.60 3.33 -3.37
N PRO A 81 11.11 4.57 -3.49
CA PRO A 81 12.46 4.82 -3.97
C PRO A 81 13.55 4.19 -3.10
N VAL A 82 13.29 3.96 -1.80
CA VAL A 82 14.27 3.37 -0.87
C VAL A 82 14.48 1.89 -1.19
N SER A 83 13.40 1.16 -1.46
CA SER A 83 13.42 -0.26 -1.87
C SER A 83 13.46 -0.46 -3.39
N ASN A 84 13.67 0.61 -4.16
CA ASN A 84 13.68 0.59 -5.61
C ASN A 84 12.41 -0.03 -6.24
N VAL A 85 11.24 0.26 -5.68
CA VAL A 85 9.94 -0.14 -6.23
C VAL A 85 9.34 1.05 -6.97
N PRO A 86 9.33 1.08 -8.31
CA PRO A 86 8.88 2.24 -9.06
C PRO A 86 7.34 2.41 -9.06
N ASP A 87 6.59 1.33 -8.84
CA ASP A 87 5.12 1.35 -8.86
C ASP A 87 4.56 0.14 -8.11
N GLY A 88 3.53 0.38 -7.30
CA GLY A 88 2.86 -0.65 -6.50
C GLY A 88 1.43 -0.26 -6.17
N THR A 89 0.61 -1.25 -5.89
CA THR A 89 -0.81 -1.08 -5.53
C THR A 89 -1.24 -2.03 -4.43
N ILE A 90 -2.29 -1.66 -3.71
CA ILE A 90 -2.98 -2.53 -2.75
C ILE A 90 -4.40 -2.80 -3.21
N PHE A 91 -4.80 -4.06 -3.19
CA PHE A 91 -6.17 -4.52 -3.45
C PHE A 91 -6.70 -5.35 -2.28
N LEU A 92 -8.02 -5.47 -2.19
CA LEU A 92 -8.70 -6.18 -1.11
C LEU A 92 -9.84 -7.05 -1.67
N TRP A 93 -9.97 -8.26 -1.14
CA TRP A 93 -11.17 -9.07 -1.24
C TRP A 93 -12.02 -8.93 0.01
N LYS A 94 -13.34 -8.84 -0.17
CA LYS A 94 -14.32 -8.72 0.91
C LYS A 94 -15.41 -9.79 0.78
N ASP A 95 -16.00 -10.20 1.90
CA ASP A 95 -17.15 -11.09 1.88
C ASP A 95 -18.45 -10.35 1.48
N ALA A 96 -19.57 -11.09 1.43
CA ALA A 96 -20.88 -10.52 1.13
C ALA A 96 -21.37 -9.49 2.17
N ARG A 97 -20.82 -9.51 3.39
CA ARG A 97 -21.08 -8.54 4.47
C ARG A 97 -20.08 -7.39 4.47
N SER A 98 -19.25 -7.30 3.42
CA SER A 98 -18.17 -6.31 3.27
C SER A 98 -17.06 -6.41 4.32
N GLN A 99 -16.91 -7.57 4.97
CA GLN A 99 -15.79 -7.85 5.87
C GLN A 99 -14.54 -8.15 5.04
N PRO A 100 -13.36 -7.62 5.42
CA PRO A 100 -12.12 -7.91 4.72
C PRO A 100 -11.74 -9.39 4.85
N VAL A 101 -11.37 -10.03 3.74
CA VAL A 101 -11.01 -11.46 3.67
C VAL A 101 -9.51 -11.64 3.42
N ALA A 102 -9.01 -10.98 2.38
CA ALA A 102 -7.60 -11.03 2.02
C ALA A 102 -7.22 -9.69 1.42
N ILE A 103 -5.96 -9.33 1.56
CA ILE A 103 -5.37 -8.13 1.01
C ILE A 103 -4.12 -8.53 0.24
N VAL A 104 -3.85 -7.84 -0.86
CA VAL A 104 -2.65 -8.08 -1.66
C VAL A 104 -1.98 -6.77 -2.00
N GLN A 105 -0.66 -6.77 -1.88
CA GLN A 105 0.21 -5.76 -2.45
C GLN A 105 0.80 -6.31 -3.76
N VAL A 106 0.67 -5.55 -4.85
CA VAL A 106 1.21 -5.91 -6.15
C VAL A 106 2.16 -4.83 -6.62
N PHE A 107 3.40 -5.22 -6.95
CA PHE A 107 4.43 -4.29 -7.33
C PHE A 107 5.47 -4.94 -8.24
N ILE A 108 6.23 -4.10 -8.92
CA ILE A 108 7.36 -4.49 -9.75
C ILE A 108 8.66 -4.18 -9.00
N LEU A 109 9.61 -5.11 -8.99
CA LEU A 109 10.94 -4.83 -8.45
C LEU A 109 11.75 -4.05 -9.48
N GLY A 110 12.25 -2.87 -9.10
CA GLY A 110 13.12 -2.09 -9.96
C GLY A 110 14.45 -2.80 -10.22
N ASN A 111 15.09 -2.48 -11.34
CA ASN A 111 16.32 -3.10 -11.84
C ASN A 111 16.22 -4.61 -12.11
N THR A 112 15.01 -5.16 -12.19
CA THR A 112 14.75 -6.53 -12.64
C THR A 112 14.12 -6.54 -14.03
N LYS A 113 14.19 -7.68 -14.74
CA LYS A 113 13.49 -7.88 -16.03
C LYS A 113 11.99 -8.11 -15.78
N ASP A 114 11.29 -7.08 -15.31
CA ASP A 114 9.84 -7.10 -15.04
C ASP A 114 9.41 -8.19 -14.05
N LEU A 115 10.15 -8.37 -12.95
CA LEU A 115 9.73 -9.25 -11.86
C LEU A 115 8.60 -8.59 -11.07
N TRP A 116 7.40 -9.14 -11.19
CA TRP A 116 6.23 -8.74 -10.42
C TRP A 116 6.07 -9.62 -9.20
N LEU A 117 5.78 -8.99 -8.06
CA LEU A 117 5.51 -9.67 -6.81
C LEU A 117 4.08 -9.40 -6.37
N HIS A 118 3.43 -10.44 -5.88
CA HIS A 118 2.11 -10.39 -5.26
C HIS A 118 2.24 -10.86 -3.82
N GLU A 119 2.18 -9.92 -2.88
CA GLU A 119 2.29 -10.17 -1.45
C GLU A 119 0.90 -10.22 -0.82
N PHE A 120 0.48 -11.43 -0.48
CA PHE A 120 -0.82 -11.72 0.10
C PHE A 120 -0.74 -11.77 1.62
N GLN A 121 -1.79 -11.26 2.25
CA GLN A 121 -2.07 -11.45 3.66
C GLN A 121 -3.54 -11.84 3.87
N SER A 122 -3.78 -12.88 4.65
CA SER A 122 -5.12 -13.26 5.11
C SER A 122 -5.57 -12.30 6.21
N LEU A 123 -6.81 -11.81 6.09
CA LEU A 123 -7.45 -10.93 7.07
C LEU A 123 -8.63 -11.62 7.76
N THR A 124 -8.73 -12.94 7.65
CA THR A 124 -9.75 -13.75 8.33
C THR A 124 -9.22 -14.38 9.61
N THR A 125 -10.13 -14.74 10.52
CA THR A 125 -9.81 -15.57 11.69
C THR A 125 -9.86 -17.08 11.37
N SER A 126 -10.27 -17.44 10.15
CA SER A 126 -10.38 -18.81 9.63
C SER A 126 -9.41 -19.05 8.45
N PRO A 127 -9.10 -20.33 8.14
CA PRO A 127 -8.36 -20.71 6.94
C PRO A 127 -9.04 -20.23 5.65
N LEU A 128 -8.28 -19.93 4.59
CA LEU A 128 -8.83 -19.57 3.28
C LEU A 128 -8.11 -20.30 2.14
N SER A 129 -8.69 -20.24 0.94
CA SER A 129 -8.08 -20.81 -0.27
C SER A 129 -8.08 -19.81 -1.41
N VAL A 130 -6.95 -19.72 -2.12
CA VAL A 130 -6.77 -18.87 -3.29
C VAL A 130 -6.36 -19.71 -4.48
N LYS A 131 -7.11 -19.56 -5.57
CA LYS A 131 -6.86 -20.22 -6.84
C LYS A 131 -6.56 -19.22 -7.94
N GLN A 132 -5.67 -19.60 -8.86
CA GLN A 132 -5.48 -18.94 -10.15
C GLN A 132 -5.82 -19.96 -11.25
N GLY A 133 -6.94 -19.75 -11.93
CA GLY A 133 -7.52 -20.80 -12.80
C GLY A 133 -7.89 -22.05 -11.99
N THR A 134 -7.34 -23.21 -12.35
CA THR A 134 -7.58 -24.48 -11.65
C THR A 134 -6.55 -24.80 -10.56
N ALA A 135 -5.42 -24.08 -10.53
CA ALA A 135 -4.35 -24.31 -9.57
C ALA A 135 -4.61 -23.57 -8.27
N THR A 136 -4.36 -24.23 -7.13
CA THR A 136 -4.29 -23.56 -5.83
C THR A 136 -2.93 -22.90 -5.70
N THR A 137 -2.92 -21.58 -5.59
CA THR A 137 -1.69 -20.76 -5.56
C THR A 137 -1.31 -20.35 -4.13
N TRP A 138 -2.29 -20.21 -3.22
CA TRP A 138 -2.06 -19.88 -1.82
C TRP A 138 -3.21 -20.43 -0.98
N ASN A 139 -2.93 -21.07 0.16
CA ASN A 139 -3.91 -21.86 0.91
C ASN A 139 -3.67 -21.86 2.43
N PRO A 140 -3.75 -20.69 3.11
CA PRO A 140 -3.60 -20.58 4.55
C PRO A 140 -4.41 -21.61 5.32
N ARG A 141 -3.74 -22.41 6.15
CA ARG A 141 -4.38 -23.46 6.97
C ARG A 141 -4.87 -22.95 8.34
N ARG A 142 -4.67 -21.66 8.61
CA ARG A 142 -5.09 -20.96 9.82
C ARG A 142 -5.51 -19.53 9.46
N GLY A 143 -6.25 -18.87 10.36
CA GLY A 143 -6.55 -17.45 10.23
C GLY A 143 -5.29 -16.59 10.24
N GLY A 144 -5.31 -15.51 9.47
CA GLY A 144 -4.21 -14.55 9.42
C GLY A 144 -4.22 -13.51 10.51
N ILE A 145 -5.36 -13.34 11.18
CA ILE A 145 -5.50 -12.36 12.26
C ILE A 145 -6.22 -12.95 13.46
N THR A 146 -6.04 -12.29 14.61
CA THR A 146 -6.78 -12.59 15.84
C THR A 146 -7.19 -11.27 16.48
N TYR A 147 -8.49 -11.10 16.69
CA TYR A 147 -9.03 -9.92 17.35
C TYR A 147 -8.87 -10.02 18.87
N LYS A 148 -8.41 -8.93 19.47
CA LYS A 148 -8.30 -8.76 20.92
C LYS A 148 -9.07 -7.51 21.35
N PRO A 149 -9.77 -7.51 22.50
CA PRO A 149 -10.32 -6.29 23.07
C PRO A 149 -9.20 -5.24 23.24
N LEU A 150 -9.51 -3.99 22.95
CA LEU A 150 -8.57 -2.89 23.12
C LEU A 150 -8.68 -2.32 24.54
N ALA A 151 -7.64 -2.53 25.34
CA ALA A 151 -7.58 -2.01 26.71
C ALA A 151 -7.56 -0.48 26.73
N ASP A 152 -8.18 0.09 27.76
CA ASP A 152 -8.26 1.54 28.01
C ASP A 152 -8.80 2.36 26.82
N ALA A 153 -9.65 1.76 25.98
CA ALA A 153 -10.31 2.46 24.89
C ALA A 153 -11.60 3.16 25.37
N PRO A 154 -11.92 4.36 24.88
CA PRO A 154 -13.26 4.93 25.12
C PRO A 154 -14.32 4.04 24.46
N ALA A 155 -15.54 4.03 24.98
CA ALA A 155 -16.64 3.35 24.31
C ALA A 155 -16.78 3.83 22.84
N PRO A 156 -17.04 2.94 21.87
CA PRO A 156 -17.33 3.34 20.50
C PRO A 156 -18.46 4.36 20.45
N ALA A 157 -18.21 5.47 19.78
CA ALA A 157 -19.16 6.57 19.68
C ALA A 157 -20.41 6.16 18.88
N GLU A 158 -21.52 6.86 19.13
CA GLU A 158 -22.81 6.55 18.51
C GLU A 158 -22.83 6.77 16.99
N THR A 159 -22.11 7.78 16.50
CA THR A 159 -22.11 8.13 15.06
C THR A 159 -20.88 7.58 14.33
N LYS A 160 -21.07 7.20 13.05
CA LYS A 160 -19.98 6.75 12.16
C LYS A 160 -18.84 7.78 12.10
N THR A 161 -19.13 9.07 11.98
CA THR A 161 -18.09 10.11 11.91
C THR A 161 -17.28 10.23 13.20
N ALA A 162 -17.94 10.16 14.36
CA ALA A 162 -17.24 10.18 15.66
C ALA A 162 -16.39 8.91 15.86
N ARG A 163 -16.89 7.74 15.45
CA ARG A 163 -16.11 6.49 15.47
C ARG A 163 -14.87 6.56 14.60
N LEU A 164 -14.94 7.15 13.41
CA LEU A 164 -13.73 7.35 12.59
C LEU A 164 -12.70 8.26 13.27
N THR A 165 -13.16 9.28 13.99
CA THR A 165 -12.27 10.13 14.79
C THR A 165 -11.61 9.31 15.90
N GLN A 166 -12.38 8.49 16.62
CA GLN A 166 -11.83 7.58 17.63
C GLN A 166 -10.83 6.58 17.02
N MET A 167 -11.17 5.92 15.91
CA MET A 167 -10.28 4.97 15.21
C MET A 167 -8.95 5.62 14.84
N ARG A 168 -8.94 6.86 14.35
CA ARG A 168 -7.70 7.59 14.06
C ARG A 168 -6.87 7.90 15.31
N GLN A 169 -7.50 8.24 16.43
CA GLN A 169 -6.78 8.46 17.69
C GLN A 169 -6.26 7.15 18.27
N ILE A 170 -7.02 6.07 18.15
CA ILE A 170 -6.60 4.72 18.55
C ILE A 170 -5.42 4.26 17.70
N ALA A 171 -5.49 4.41 16.37
CA ALA A 171 -4.40 4.03 15.48
C ALA A 171 -3.07 4.72 15.86
N LYS A 172 -3.11 6.00 16.24
CA LYS A 172 -1.90 6.72 16.72
C LYS A 172 -1.28 6.15 18.00
N ARG A 173 -2.00 5.32 18.77
CA ARG A 173 -1.42 4.62 19.92
C ARG A 173 -0.46 3.53 19.49
N PHE A 174 -0.64 2.98 18.28
CA PHE A 174 0.17 1.89 17.81
C PHE A 174 1.44 2.42 17.11
N GLN A 175 2.55 1.74 17.38
CA GLN A 175 3.82 1.97 16.71
C GLN A 175 4.28 0.65 16.11
N PHE A 176 4.54 0.65 14.80
CA PHE A 176 5.16 -0.48 14.12
C PHE A 176 6.62 -0.19 13.85
N GLN A 177 7.44 -1.22 14.00
CA GLN A 177 8.85 -1.17 13.64
C GLN A 177 9.18 -2.35 12.75
N ASP A 178 9.85 -2.04 11.65
CA ASP A 178 10.33 -3.00 10.67
C ASP A 178 11.83 -3.22 10.86
N ASP A 179 12.22 -4.48 10.86
CA ASP A 179 13.61 -4.90 10.87
C ASP A 179 13.97 -5.49 9.49
N PHE A 180 14.50 -4.63 8.62
CA PHE A 180 14.98 -4.97 7.28
C PHE A 180 16.24 -5.85 7.40
N GLU A 181 16.03 -7.15 7.54
CA GLU A 181 17.08 -8.19 7.58
C GLU A 181 18.06 -8.06 8.77
N GLY A 182 17.64 -7.50 9.91
CA GLY A 182 18.53 -7.30 11.06
C GLY A 182 19.50 -6.12 10.90
N LYS A 183 19.45 -5.41 9.76
CA LYS A 183 20.43 -4.36 9.41
C LYS A 183 20.01 -2.99 9.91
N SER A 184 18.71 -2.75 10.03
CA SER A 184 18.17 -1.44 10.39
C SER A 184 16.76 -1.57 10.91
N ARG A 185 16.47 -0.87 12.02
CA ARG A 185 15.14 -0.78 12.61
C ARG A 185 14.49 0.53 12.19
N TRP A 186 13.40 0.46 11.43
CA TRP A 186 12.67 1.61 10.94
C TRP A 186 11.33 1.72 11.64
N GLU A 187 11.02 2.89 12.18
CA GLU A 187 9.68 3.18 12.66
C GLU A 187 8.79 3.49 11.46
N LEU A 188 7.69 2.74 11.34
CA LEU A 188 6.77 2.87 10.24
C LEU A 188 5.80 4.03 10.46
N ARG A 189 5.55 4.79 9.40
CA ARG A 189 4.66 5.95 9.43
C ARG A 189 3.21 5.50 9.29
N LEU A 190 2.35 5.88 10.23
CA LEU A 190 0.91 5.70 10.11
C LEU A 190 0.32 6.48 8.91
N MET A 191 -0.46 5.77 8.09
CA MET A 191 -1.37 6.36 7.11
C MET A 191 -2.72 6.64 7.78
N THR A 192 -3.01 7.92 8.06
CA THR A 192 -4.17 8.34 8.88
C THR A 192 -5.53 8.24 8.16
N THR A 193 -5.52 8.06 6.84
CA THR A 193 -6.68 7.66 6.06
C THR A 193 -6.73 6.14 6.01
N PRO A 194 -7.83 5.50 6.45
CA PRO A 194 -7.98 4.05 6.31
C PRO A 194 -7.84 3.61 4.86
N LEU A 195 -7.19 2.46 4.62
CA LEU A 195 -7.22 1.79 3.32
C LEU A 195 -8.64 1.33 2.99
N TYR A 196 -9.36 0.84 3.98
CA TYR A 196 -10.72 0.33 3.83
C TYR A 196 -11.52 0.57 5.10
N ARG A 197 -12.82 0.83 4.93
CA ARG A 197 -13.78 1.00 6.02
C ARG A 197 -14.99 0.11 5.77
N TYR A 198 -15.43 -0.58 6.80
CA TYR A 198 -16.45 -1.62 6.73
C TYR A 198 -17.32 -1.64 7.99
N GLY A 199 -18.22 -2.62 8.07
CA GLY A 199 -19.18 -2.77 9.15
C GLY A 199 -20.61 -2.42 8.71
N SER A 200 -21.58 -2.93 9.45
CA SER A 200 -22.99 -2.68 9.22
C SER A 200 -23.73 -2.50 10.54
N ASP A 201 -24.77 -1.69 10.54
CA ASP A 201 -25.53 -1.42 11.77
C ASP A 201 -26.26 -2.69 12.26
N GLU A 202 -26.39 -3.73 11.43
CA GLU A 202 -27.07 -5.00 11.76
C GLU A 202 -26.11 -6.19 12.03
N GLY A 203 -24.80 -6.06 11.77
CA GLY A 203 -23.82 -7.15 11.94
C GLY A 203 -23.02 -7.09 13.24
N ASP A 204 -22.25 -8.13 13.56
CA ASP A 204 -21.43 -8.15 14.79
C ASP A 204 -20.40 -7.02 14.85
N VAL A 205 -19.94 -6.57 13.69
CA VAL A 205 -19.07 -5.41 13.50
C VAL A 205 -19.91 -4.23 13.00
N VAL A 206 -20.07 -3.22 13.85
CA VAL A 206 -20.88 -2.03 13.55
C VAL A 206 -20.12 -1.00 12.72
N ASP A 207 -18.80 -0.94 12.89
CA ASP A 207 -17.90 -0.07 12.14
C ASP A 207 -16.49 -0.63 12.29
N GLY A 208 -15.72 -0.59 11.23
CA GLY A 208 -14.34 -1.04 11.25
C GLY A 208 -13.51 -0.38 10.17
N ALA A 209 -12.20 -0.39 10.37
CA ALA A 209 -11.27 0.22 9.44
C ALA A 209 -9.92 -0.51 9.44
N ILE A 210 -9.26 -0.52 8.28
CA ILE A 210 -7.89 -0.99 8.10
C ILE A 210 -6.99 0.24 7.95
N PHE A 211 -6.00 0.38 8.82
CA PHE A 211 -4.93 1.37 8.73
C PHE A 211 -3.62 0.70 8.34
N ALA A 212 -2.85 1.39 7.51
CA ALA A 212 -1.51 0.97 7.11
C ALA A 212 -0.42 1.75 7.85
N TYR A 213 0.68 1.06 8.13
CA TYR A 213 1.94 1.62 8.60
C TYR A 213 2.98 1.36 7.53
N ALA A 214 3.58 2.43 7.03
CA ALA A 214 4.38 2.39 5.82
C ALA A 214 5.84 2.77 6.06
N HIS A 215 6.75 2.08 5.37
CA HIS A 215 8.10 2.55 5.16
C HIS A 215 8.11 3.50 3.96
N GLY A 216 8.26 4.79 4.21
CA GLY A 216 7.99 5.82 3.20
C GLY A 216 6.52 5.81 2.79
N THR A 217 6.23 5.24 1.63
CA THR A 217 4.88 5.09 1.05
C THR A 217 4.44 3.64 0.87
N ASP A 218 5.31 2.68 1.19
CA ASP A 218 5.12 1.24 1.08
C ASP A 218 4.53 0.66 2.37
N PRO A 219 3.29 0.15 2.37
CA PRO A 219 2.69 -0.41 3.58
C PRO A 219 3.32 -1.73 3.98
N GLU A 220 3.91 -1.79 5.18
CA GLU A 220 4.56 -3.01 5.70
C GLU A 220 3.72 -3.63 6.83
N GLY A 221 2.94 -2.84 7.57
CA GLY A 221 2.14 -3.29 8.71
C GLY A 221 0.69 -2.82 8.64
N LEU A 222 -0.24 -3.66 9.13
CA LEU A 222 -1.67 -3.36 9.18
C LEU A 222 -2.23 -3.39 10.59
N LEU A 223 -3.12 -2.44 10.86
CA LEU A 223 -4.00 -2.44 12.03
C LEU A 223 -5.45 -2.50 11.55
N LEU A 224 -6.17 -3.54 11.98
CA LEU A 224 -7.61 -3.64 11.83
C LEU A 224 -8.25 -3.22 13.15
N LEU A 225 -9.16 -2.24 13.12
CA LEU A 225 -9.95 -1.82 14.26
C LEU A 225 -11.43 -2.09 13.99
N GLU A 226 -12.12 -2.66 14.96
CA GLU A 226 -13.55 -2.96 14.88
C GLU A 226 -14.27 -2.48 16.14
N ALA A 227 -15.38 -1.77 15.96
CA ALA A 227 -16.40 -1.58 16.99
C ALA A 227 -17.34 -2.79 16.92
N ARG A 228 -17.15 -3.73 17.86
CA ARG A 228 -17.89 -5.00 17.90
C ARG A 228 -18.97 -4.95 18.97
N ARG A 229 -20.08 -5.64 18.74
CA ARG A 229 -21.06 -5.93 19.79
C ARG A 229 -20.45 -6.94 20.75
N SER A 230 -20.42 -6.60 22.03
CA SER A 230 -19.97 -7.50 23.09
C SER A 230 -21.00 -8.61 23.29
N ASP A 231 -20.53 -9.84 23.46
CA ASP A 231 -21.37 -10.99 23.82
C ASP A 231 -22.07 -10.78 25.17
N LYS A 232 -21.53 -9.90 26.03
CA LYS A 232 -22.05 -9.56 27.35
C LYS A 232 -22.82 -8.23 27.31
N GLY A 233 -24.10 -8.31 26.99
CA GLY A 233 -25.04 -7.19 27.18
C GLY A 233 -25.11 -6.19 26.03
N GLY A 234 -24.56 -6.52 24.84
CA GLY A 234 -24.79 -5.76 23.60
C GLY A 234 -24.10 -4.40 23.51
N ALA A 235 -23.32 -4.02 24.53
CA ALA A 235 -22.50 -2.81 24.47
C ALA A 235 -21.44 -2.93 23.37
N LEU A 236 -21.09 -1.80 22.74
CA LEU A 236 -20.02 -1.78 21.75
C LEU A 236 -18.65 -1.71 22.43
N GLU A 237 -17.71 -2.47 21.91
CA GLU A 237 -16.33 -2.51 22.39
C GLU A 237 -15.34 -2.47 21.22
N TRP A 238 -14.27 -1.69 21.38
CA TRP A 238 -13.19 -1.68 20.39
C TRP A 238 -12.37 -2.96 20.47
N HIS A 239 -12.18 -3.60 19.33
CA HIS A 239 -11.27 -4.71 19.14
C HIS A 239 -10.22 -4.31 18.10
N HIS A 240 -9.04 -4.91 18.21
CA HIS A 240 -7.97 -4.73 17.26
C HIS A 240 -7.38 -6.06 16.82
N ALA A 241 -6.85 -6.08 15.60
CA ALA A 241 -5.98 -7.12 15.10
C ALA A 241 -4.83 -6.53 14.30
N LEU A 242 -3.72 -7.25 14.23
CA LEU A 242 -2.49 -6.81 13.59
C LEU A 242 -2.07 -7.86 12.56
N ALA A 243 -1.58 -7.41 11.41
CA ALA A 243 -1.13 -8.29 10.33
C ALA A 243 0.07 -7.68 9.61
N PRO A 244 0.99 -8.51 9.08
CA PRO A 244 2.06 -8.03 8.22
C PRO A 244 1.52 -7.73 6.80
N MET A 245 2.19 -6.84 6.10
CA MET A 245 2.12 -6.60 4.65
C MET A 245 3.53 -6.66 4.07
N THR A 246 4.36 -7.56 4.62
CA THR A 246 5.77 -7.67 4.26
C THR A 246 6.30 -9.04 4.63
N GLY A 247 7.37 -9.47 3.97
CA GLY A 247 8.14 -10.65 4.37
C GLY A 247 8.98 -10.40 5.63
N TYR A 248 9.38 -9.16 5.90
CA TYR A 248 10.31 -8.82 6.98
C TYR A 248 9.74 -9.02 8.40
N ALA A 249 10.66 -8.96 9.37
CA ALA A 249 10.30 -9.04 10.78
C ALA A 249 9.66 -7.73 11.21
N LEU A 250 8.53 -7.82 11.91
CA LEU A 250 7.83 -6.65 12.45
C LEU A 250 7.61 -6.80 13.95
N THR A 251 7.62 -5.67 14.63
CA THR A 251 7.12 -5.54 16.00
C THR A 251 6.08 -4.43 16.05
N ALA A 252 5.05 -4.60 16.87
CA ALA A 252 4.03 -3.60 17.12
C ALA A 252 3.83 -3.37 18.62
N LYS A 253 3.80 -2.10 19.00
CA LYS A 253 3.49 -1.65 20.35
C LYS A 253 2.14 -0.94 20.38
N ASP A 254 1.40 -1.07 21.47
CA ASP A 254 0.34 -0.14 21.86
C ASP A 254 0.87 0.70 23.02
N ARG A 255 1.09 2.00 22.78
CA ARG A 255 1.89 2.87 23.65
C ARG A 255 3.29 2.26 23.82
N ASP A 256 3.69 1.94 25.03
CA ASP A 256 5.03 1.42 25.35
C ASP A 256 5.10 -0.10 25.45
N GLN A 257 3.96 -0.79 25.34
CA GLN A 257 3.89 -2.25 25.48
C GLN A 257 3.93 -2.93 24.11
N GLU A 258 4.87 -3.86 23.90
CA GLU A 258 4.81 -4.78 22.75
C GLU A 258 3.59 -5.69 22.88
N VAL A 259 2.74 -5.67 21.85
CA VAL A 259 1.48 -6.44 21.81
C VAL A 259 1.47 -7.51 20.72
N TRP A 260 2.43 -7.43 19.79
CA TRP A 260 2.57 -8.34 18.66
C TRP A 260 3.96 -8.25 18.04
N SER A 261 4.44 -9.38 17.54
CA SER A 261 5.65 -9.47 16.74
C SER A 261 5.57 -10.65 15.79
N ILE A 262 6.32 -10.57 14.70
CA ILE A 262 6.45 -11.66 13.73
C ILE A 262 7.88 -11.69 13.20
N GLY A 263 8.45 -12.89 13.04
CA GLY A 263 9.81 -13.06 12.51
C GLY A 263 9.91 -12.82 11.00
N TRP A 264 11.13 -12.69 10.51
CA TRP A 264 11.41 -12.58 9.08
C TRP A 264 11.06 -13.88 8.36
N ARG A 265 10.21 -13.79 7.33
CA ARG A 265 9.86 -14.87 6.41
C ARG A 265 10.74 -14.76 5.17
N GLN A 266 11.48 -15.82 4.87
CA GLN A 266 12.34 -15.89 3.69
C GLN A 266 11.75 -16.84 2.65
N PRO A 267 12.03 -16.62 1.35
CA PRO A 267 11.69 -17.58 0.33
C PRO A 267 12.45 -18.91 0.52
N PRO A 268 11.86 -20.05 0.10
CA PRO A 268 10.52 -20.16 -0.47
C PRO A 268 9.44 -19.95 0.61
N TYR A 269 8.44 -19.12 0.30
CA TYR A 269 7.34 -18.85 1.22
C TYR A 269 6.44 -20.09 1.36
N ASP A 270 6.08 -20.44 2.58
CA ASP A 270 5.10 -21.50 2.83
C ASP A 270 3.70 -21.02 2.43
N LEU A 271 3.17 -21.58 1.34
CA LEU A 271 1.86 -21.23 0.81
C LEU A 271 0.70 -21.68 1.72
N ASN A 272 0.96 -22.39 2.81
CA ASN A 272 -0.01 -22.73 3.85
C ASN A 272 -0.05 -21.73 5.01
N GLU A 273 0.83 -20.73 5.01
CA GLU A 273 0.85 -19.67 6.02
C GLU A 273 -0.03 -18.48 5.61
N PRO A 274 -0.52 -17.67 6.58
CA PRO A 274 -1.37 -16.53 6.30
C PRO A 274 -0.74 -15.36 5.55
N PHE A 275 0.58 -15.39 5.33
CA PHE A 275 1.30 -14.47 4.48
C PHE A 275 2.03 -15.26 3.39
N ALA A 276 1.99 -14.79 2.15
CA ALA A 276 2.79 -15.35 1.06
C ALA A 276 3.20 -14.27 0.07
N CYS A 277 4.42 -14.36 -0.46
CA CYS A 277 4.86 -13.56 -1.60
C CYS A 277 5.03 -14.50 -2.81
N ILE A 278 4.35 -14.16 -3.90
CA ILE A 278 4.33 -14.96 -5.13
C ILE A 278 4.98 -14.16 -6.24
N GLU A 279 5.97 -14.75 -6.90
CA GLU A 279 6.50 -14.25 -8.16
C GLU A 279 5.45 -14.45 -9.25
N TYR A 280 5.05 -13.33 -9.88
CA TYR A 280 4.09 -13.34 -10.96
C TYR A 280 4.82 -13.10 -12.28
N HIS A 281 4.70 -14.07 -13.19
CA HIS A 281 5.24 -13.95 -14.53
C HIS A 281 4.09 -13.60 -15.49
N PRO A 282 4.18 -12.45 -16.21
CA PRO A 282 3.25 -12.14 -17.28
C PRO A 282 3.14 -13.32 -18.24
N ARG A 283 1.92 -13.82 -18.48
CA ARG A 283 1.69 -14.80 -19.53
C ARG A 283 1.79 -14.10 -20.90
N PRO A 284 2.38 -14.75 -21.93
CA PRO A 284 2.49 -14.19 -23.28
C PRO A 284 1.15 -13.78 -23.89
#